data_AF-M8B0L9-F1
#
_entry.id   AF-M8B0L9-F1
#
_cell.length_a   1.000
_cell.length_b   1.000
_cell.length_c   1.000
_cell.angle_alpha   90.00
_cell.angle_beta   90.00
_cell.angle_gamma   90.00
#
_symmetry.space_group_name_H-M   'P 1'
#
loop_
_entity.id
_entity.type
_entity.pdbx_description
1 polymer ?
#
loop_
_entity_poly.entity_id
_entity_poly.type
_entity_poly.pdbx_seq_one_letter_code
_entity_poly.pdbx_strand_id
1 'polypeptide(L)'
;MEKAGSKGHVLKMGPCGGPRGDAWKMDVRGGDRIVKICLEPDEYLTAMKGHVGEFGGSFLVGALTLVGNRRSFGPYGTRKGPPFELPAAGGRIVGFHGRSGGLIDALGIYVETDN
;
A
#
# COMPACT_ATOMS: atom_id res chain seq x y z
N MET A 1 19.60 29.44 -5.06
CA MET A 1 20.06 28.31 -5.89
C MET A 1 19.12 27.15 -5.64
N GLU A 2 18.17 26.94 -6.54
CA GLU A 2 17.18 25.86 -6.48
C GLU A 2 17.88 24.56 -6.90
N LYS A 3 18.02 23.59 -6.00
CA LYS A 3 18.58 22.28 -6.36
C LYS A 3 17.53 21.52 -7.15
N ALA A 4 17.80 21.31 -8.43
CA ALA A 4 17.03 20.41 -9.28
C ALA A 4 16.99 19.01 -8.64
N GLY A 5 15.79 18.58 -8.23
CA GLY A 5 15.56 17.22 -7.77
C GLY A 5 15.76 16.25 -8.92
N SER A 6 16.80 15.40 -8.83
CA SER A 6 16.99 14.28 -9.74
C SER A 6 15.80 13.33 -9.58
N LYS A 7 14.96 13.21 -10.61
CA LYS A 7 13.87 12.24 -10.63
C LYS A 7 14.49 10.85 -10.79
N GLY A 8 14.47 10.04 -9.73
CA GLY A 8 14.94 8.67 -9.78
C GLY A 8 14.20 7.88 -10.87
N HIS A 9 14.95 7.17 -11.71
CA HIS A 9 14.37 6.25 -12.70
C HIS A 9 14.10 4.90 -12.03
N VAL A 10 12.82 4.52 -11.91
CA VAL A 10 12.44 3.19 -11.40
C VAL A 10 12.68 2.16 -12.50
N LEU A 11 13.71 1.34 -12.33
CA LEU A 11 14.02 0.21 -13.21
C LEU A 11 13.27 -1.03 -12.74
N LYS A 12 12.41 -1.58 -13.61
CA LYS A 12 11.77 -2.88 -13.35
C LYS A 12 12.75 -3.99 -13.72
N MET A 13 13.22 -4.74 -12.73
CA MET A 13 14.13 -5.88 -12.91
C MET A 13 13.34 -7.21 -12.99
N GLY A 14 13.81 -8.16 -13.81
CA GLY A 14 13.20 -9.50 -13.98
C GLY A 14 12.06 -9.57 -15.01
N PRO A 15 11.41 -10.75 -15.16
CA PRO A 15 11.68 -11.99 -14.43
C PRO A 15 12.95 -12.70 -14.94
N CYS A 16 13.64 -13.39 -14.04
CA CYS A 16 14.69 -14.36 -14.39
C CYS A 16 14.10 -15.78 -14.31
N GLY A 17 14.12 -16.53 -15.41
CA GLY A 17 13.49 -17.86 -15.46
C GLY A 17 13.39 -18.43 -16.87
N GLY A 18 12.86 -19.65 -16.97
CA GLY A 18 12.67 -20.37 -18.24
C GLY A 18 11.45 -19.86 -19.04
N PRO A 19 11.28 -20.33 -20.29
CA PRO A 19 10.29 -19.80 -21.24
C PRO A 19 8.84 -20.22 -20.96
N ARG A 20 8.55 -20.83 -19.80
CA ARG A 20 7.23 -21.37 -19.46
C ARG A 20 6.53 -20.46 -18.45
N GLY A 21 5.25 -20.20 -18.69
CA GLY A 21 4.37 -19.39 -17.84
C GLY A 21 4.06 -18.03 -18.46
N ASP A 22 2.86 -17.53 -18.20
CA ASP A 22 2.45 -16.19 -18.64
C ASP A 22 3.16 -15.12 -17.80
N ALA A 23 3.52 -14.00 -18.42
CA ALA A 23 4.06 -12.86 -17.71
C ALA A 23 2.97 -12.27 -16.78
N TRP A 24 3.00 -12.66 -15.51
CA TRP A 24 2.11 -12.08 -14.50
C TRP A 24 2.55 -10.64 -14.22
N LYS A 25 1.85 -9.69 -14.85
CA LYS A 25 1.63 -8.38 -14.23
C LYS A 25 0.53 -8.61 -13.19
N MET A 26 0.67 -8.03 -12.00
CA MET A 26 -0.30 -8.08 -10.87
C MET A 26 -1.71 -8.49 -11.32
N ASP A 27 -2.31 -9.54 -10.74
CA ASP A 27 -3.66 -9.96 -11.10
C ASP A 27 -4.64 -8.80 -10.84
N VAL A 28 -5.16 -8.22 -11.92
CA VAL A 28 -6.11 -7.09 -11.89
C VAL A 28 -7.56 -7.55 -12.01
N ARG A 29 -7.82 -8.86 -12.05
CA ARG A 29 -9.18 -9.36 -12.24
C ARG A 29 -10.05 -8.89 -11.07
N GLY A 30 -11.04 -8.06 -11.38
CA GLY A 30 -11.95 -7.44 -10.39
C GLY A 30 -11.51 -6.06 -9.88
N GLY A 31 -10.39 -5.50 -10.35
CA GLY A 31 -9.94 -4.15 -10.01
C GLY A 31 -10.02 -3.19 -11.19
N ASP A 32 -10.86 -2.15 -11.09
CA ASP A 32 -11.00 -1.13 -12.14
C ASP A 32 -9.83 -0.14 -12.19
N ARG A 33 -9.02 -0.08 -11.12
CA ARG A 33 -7.93 0.89 -10.98
C ARG A 33 -6.77 0.34 -10.17
N ILE A 34 -5.58 0.35 -10.77
CA ILE A 34 -4.31 0.15 -10.06
C ILE A 34 -3.70 1.51 -9.74
N VAL A 35 -3.32 1.73 -8.48
CA VAL A 35 -2.51 2.89 -8.08
C VAL A 35 -1.12 2.41 -7.70
N LYS A 36 -0.09 2.95 -8.38
CA LYS A 36 1.30 2.71 -8.01
C LYS A 36 1.78 3.83 -7.10
N ILE A 37 2.30 3.47 -5.94
CA ILE A 37 2.97 4.39 -5.02
C ILE A 37 4.47 4.22 -5.22
N CYS A 38 5.15 5.29 -5.64
CA CYS A 38 6.60 5.32 -5.80
C CYS A 38 7.19 6.17 -4.67
N LEU A 39 8.00 5.55 -3.82
CA LEU A 39 8.71 6.21 -2.75
C LEU A 39 10.09 6.67 -3.25
N GLU A 40 10.54 7.84 -2.78
CA GLU A 40 11.91 8.31 -2.96
C GLU A 40 12.89 7.54 -2.03
N PRO A 41 14.23 7.58 -2.26
CA PRO A 41 15.20 6.79 -1.47
C PRO A 41 15.11 6.96 0.06
N ASP A 42 14.76 8.17 0.53
CA ASP A 42 14.61 8.48 1.96
C ASP A 42 13.13 8.59 2.38
N GLU A 43 12.21 8.13 1.53
CA GLU A 43 10.78 8.13 1.82
C GLU A 43 10.33 6.73 2.26
N TYR A 44 9.70 6.67 3.43
CA TYR A 44 9.20 5.44 4.01
C TYR A 44 7.84 5.67 4.67
N LEU A 45 7.10 4.58 4.82
CA LEU A 45 5.77 4.61 5.41
C LEU A 45 5.88 4.53 6.94
N THR A 46 5.10 5.36 7.63
CA THR A 46 5.09 5.53 9.10
C THR A 46 3.75 5.19 9.73
N ALA A 47 2.67 5.14 8.96
CA ALA A 47 1.38 4.64 9.44
C ALA A 47 0.48 4.17 8.30
N MET A 48 -0.54 3.38 8.65
CA MET A 48 -1.68 3.10 7.79
C MET A 48 -2.96 3.54 8.49
N LYS A 49 -3.78 4.30 7.77
CA LYS A 49 -5.10 4.76 8.24
C LYS A 49 -6.16 4.23 7.29
N GLY A 50 -7.38 4.08 7.77
CA GLY A 50 -8.47 3.66 6.91
C GLY A 50 -9.82 3.65 7.58
N HIS A 51 -10.79 3.10 6.88
CA HIS A 51 -12.14 2.87 7.40
C HIS A 51 -12.56 1.44 7.12
N VAL A 52 -13.24 0.82 8.07
CA VAL A 52 -13.93 -0.45 7.88
C VAL A 52 -15.38 -0.16 7.49
N GLY A 53 -15.91 -0.79 6.44
CA GLY A 53 -17.29 -0.60 5.99
C GLY A 53 -18.03 -1.94 5.83
N GLU A 54 -19.35 -1.94 6.05
CA GLU A 54 -20.18 -3.15 5.99
C GLU A 54 -20.67 -3.45 4.56
N PHE A 55 -20.26 -4.56 3.95
CA PHE A 55 -20.62 -4.98 2.59
C PHE A 55 -21.29 -6.35 2.63
N GLY A 56 -22.56 -6.43 2.21
CA GLY A 56 -23.29 -7.70 2.15
C GLY A 56 -23.33 -8.45 3.49
N GLY A 57 -23.40 -7.73 4.62
CA GLY A 57 -23.38 -8.30 5.97
C GLY A 57 -21.98 -8.64 6.53
N SER A 58 -20.89 -8.30 5.82
CA SER A 58 -19.51 -8.49 6.27
C SER A 58 -18.77 -7.16 6.44
N PHE A 59 -17.84 -7.07 7.40
CA PHE A 59 -17.02 -5.87 7.59
C PHE A 59 -15.69 -6.00 6.81
N LEU A 60 -15.45 -5.05 5.91
CA LEU A 60 -14.31 -5.06 4.98
C LEU A 60 -13.55 -3.73 5.04
N VAL A 61 -12.32 -3.71 4.57
CA VAL A 61 -11.55 -2.46 4.41
C VAL A 61 -12.14 -1.64 3.26
N GLY A 62 -12.72 -0.48 3.61
CA GLY A 62 -13.50 0.36 2.69
C GLY A 62 -12.72 1.55 2.11
N ALA A 63 -11.73 2.05 2.84
CA ALA A 63 -10.80 3.07 2.37
C ALA A 63 -9.46 2.96 3.09
N LEU A 64 -8.36 3.26 2.40
CA LEU A 64 -7.00 3.22 2.92
C LEU A 64 -6.22 4.49 2.58
N THR A 65 -5.48 5.01 3.56
CA THR A 65 -4.48 6.04 3.39
C THR A 65 -3.17 5.52 3.98
N LEU A 66 -2.11 5.49 3.18
CA LEU A 66 -0.76 5.18 3.66
C LEU A 66 -0.08 6.51 4.00
N VAL A 67 0.46 6.61 5.21
CA VAL A 67 1.13 7.81 5.70
C VAL A 67 2.62 7.55 5.64
N GLY A 68 3.36 8.43 4.96
CA GLY A 68 4.81 8.43 4.94
C GLY A 68 5.42 9.52 5.78
N ASN A 69 6.75 9.46 5.97
CA ASN A 69 7.54 10.49 6.63
C ASN A 69 7.54 11.83 5.87
N ARG A 70 7.25 11.83 4.57
CA ARG A 70 7.23 13.04 3.72
C ARG A 70 5.83 13.47 3.28
N ARG A 71 5.00 12.51 2.87
CA ARG A 71 3.64 12.74 2.36
C ARG A 71 2.75 11.53 2.64
N SER A 72 1.44 11.74 2.49
CA SER A 72 0.44 10.68 2.57
C SER A 72 -0.08 10.31 1.17
N PHE A 73 -0.52 9.07 1.02
CA PHE A 73 -1.03 8.48 -0.21
C PHE A 73 -2.45 7.98 0.01
N GLY A 74 -3.41 8.55 -0.71
CA GLY A 74 -4.83 8.22 -0.60
C GLY A 74 -5.69 9.43 -0.22
N PRO A 75 -6.92 9.20 0.29
CA PRO A 75 -7.53 7.90 0.52
C PRO A 75 -7.82 7.14 -0.77
N TYR A 76 -7.66 5.82 -0.74
CA TYR A 76 -8.02 4.89 -1.80
C TYR A 76 -9.24 4.08 -1.37
N GLY A 77 -10.29 4.09 -2.18
CA GLY A 77 -11.61 3.61 -1.80
C GLY A 77 -12.51 4.75 -1.33
N THR A 78 -13.81 4.54 -1.42
CA THR A 78 -14.83 5.57 -1.14
C THR A 78 -15.71 5.23 0.04
N ARG A 79 -15.55 4.03 0.61
CA ARG A 79 -16.45 3.50 1.61
C ARG A 79 -16.09 4.04 2.99
N LYS A 80 -17.06 4.71 3.61
CA LYS A 80 -16.97 5.27 4.95
C LYS A 80 -17.48 4.24 5.97
N GLY A 81 -17.00 4.37 7.20
CA GLY A 81 -17.39 3.57 8.36
C GLY A 81 -16.45 3.87 9.53
N PRO A 82 -16.36 3.02 10.56
CA PRO A 82 -15.45 3.27 11.68
C PRO A 82 -13.99 3.42 11.23
N PRO A 83 -13.28 4.48 11.66
CA PRO A 83 -11.88 4.67 11.30
C PRO A 83 -10.98 3.69 12.06
N PHE A 84 -9.87 3.33 11.46
CA PHE A 84 -8.75 2.65 12.12
C PHE A 84 -7.43 3.32 11.78
N GLU A 85 -6.46 3.16 12.67
CA GLU A 85 -5.09 3.64 12.49
C GLU A 85 -4.11 2.63 13.06
N LEU A 86 -3.08 2.33 12.29
CA LEU A 86 -1.96 1.46 12.64
C LEU A 86 -0.66 2.27 12.49
N PRO A 87 -0.16 2.88 13.57
CA PRO A 87 1.08 3.63 13.55
C PRO A 87 2.30 2.70 13.64
N ALA A 88 3.39 3.08 12.98
CA ALA A 88 4.70 2.42 13.13
C ALA A 88 5.44 2.82 14.42
N ALA A 89 4.79 3.59 15.31
CA ALA A 89 5.26 3.92 16.66
C ALA A 89 6.74 4.39 16.74
N GLY A 90 7.14 5.31 15.85
CA GLY A 90 8.51 5.83 15.78
C GLY A 90 9.44 5.05 14.85
N GLY A 91 9.01 3.88 14.37
CA GLY A 91 9.68 3.11 13.33
C GLY A 91 9.14 3.35 11.92
N ARG A 92 9.37 2.36 11.05
CA ARG A 92 8.94 2.35 9.64
C ARG A 92 8.23 1.05 9.27
N ILE A 93 7.28 1.14 8.35
CA ILE A 93 6.58 -0.02 7.81
C ILE A 93 7.49 -0.70 6.78
N VAL A 94 7.80 -1.98 7.02
CA VAL A 94 8.69 -2.80 6.18
C VAL A 94 7.95 -3.91 5.43
N GLY A 95 6.66 -4.09 5.72
CA GLY A 95 5.83 -5.08 5.05
C GLY A 95 4.37 -5.00 5.43
N PHE A 96 3.56 -5.81 4.76
CA PHE A 96 2.12 -5.92 4.99
C PHE A 96 1.73 -7.39 5.07
N HIS A 97 0.67 -7.67 5.81
CA HIS A 97 0.00 -8.97 5.83
C HIS A 97 -1.51 -8.77 5.83
N GLY A 98 -2.29 -9.76 5.42
CA GLY A 98 -3.74 -9.58 5.36
C GLY A 98 -4.49 -10.83 4.95
N ARG A 99 -5.80 -10.66 4.81
CA ARG A 99 -6.74 -11.66 4.31
C ARG A 99 -7.69 -10.98 3.31
N SER A 100 -7.94 -11.65 2.20
CA SER A 100 -8.83 -11.17 1.15
C SER A 100 -9.62 -12.32 0.52
N GLY A 101 -10.89 -12.05 0.21
CA GLY A 101 -11.66 -12.75 -0.82
C GLY A 101 -11.64 -11.94 -2.12
N GLY A 102 -12.82 -11.56 -2.63
CA GLY A 102 -12.94 -10.62 -3.75
C GLY A 102 -12.62 -9.16 -3.38
N LEU A 103 -12.57 -8.86 -2.08
CA LEU A 103 -12.22 -7.57 -1.49
C LEU A 103 -11.29 -7.81 -0.29
N ILE A 104 -10.67 -6.75 0.24
CA ILE A 104 -9.79 -6.85 1.41
C ILE A 104 -10.65 -6.97 2.67
N ASP A 105 -10.60 -8.11 3.35
CA ASP A 105 -11.25 -8.34 4.64
C ASP A 105 -10.47 -7.68 5.77
N ALA A 106 -9.15 -7.88 5.79
CA ALA A 106 -8.26 -7.37 6.84
C ALA A 106 -6.86 -7.11 6.29
N LEU A 107 -6.22 -6.06 6.81
CA LEU A 107 -4.87 -5.65 6.43
C LEU A 107 -4.11 -5.17 7.67
N GLY A 108 -2.87 -5.61 7.82
CA GLY A 108 -1.93 -5.24 8.87
C GLY A 108 -0.56 -4.89 8.32
N ILE A 109 0.31 -4.41 9.21
CA ILE A 109 1.64 -3.89 8.89
C ILE A 109 2.72 -4.59 9.72
N TYR A 110 3.88 -4.82 9.10
CA TYR A 110 5.12 -5.14 9.80
C TYR A 110 5.91 -3.87 10.00
N VAL A 111 6.41 -3.68 11.22
CA VAL A 111 7.11 -2.47 11.65
C VAL A 111 8.53 -2.83 12.09
N GLU A 112 9.50 -2.07 11.60
CA GLU A 112 10.86 -2.05 12.12
C GLU A 112 11.03 -0.79 12.97
N THR A 113 11.41 -0.95 14.23
CA THR A 113 11.64 0.16 15.17
C THR A 113 13.11 0.56 15.18
N ASP A 114 13.37 1.86 15.15
CA ASP A 114 14.71 2.40 15.35
C ASP A 114 15.04 2.25 16.85
N ASN A 115 15.93 1.32 17.19
CA ASN A 115 16.32 0.98 18.56
C ASN A 115 17.58 1.74 18.99
#